data_AF-J2PLQ7-F1
#
_entry.id   AF-J2PLQ7-F1
#
_cell.length_a   1.000
_cell.length_b   1.000
_cell.length_c   1.000
_cell.angle_alpha   90.00
_cell.angle_beta   90.00
_cell.angle_gamma   90.00
#
_symmetry.space_group_name_H-M   'P 1'
#
loop_
_entity.id
_entity.type
_entity.pdbx_description
1 polymer ?
#
loop_
_entity_poly.entity_id
_entity_poly.type
_entity_poly.pdbx_seq_one_letter_code
_entity_poly.pdbx_strand_id
1 'polypeptide(L)'
;MKTTGFILSLYLGLGLLSHASAQDIAVEPTYQNQAVQAQHLLAQAVDRYRQVGDNALAEFSRQGKFIQGEYYVYVIDTHGVMLASGGPSAQYIGRNIAPPARSIIGPGIYQHPEPT
;
A
#
# COMPACT_ATOMS: atom_id res chain seq x y z
N MET A 1 -62.27 -13.97 28.99
CA MET A 1 -62.67 -12.59 28.62
C MET A 1 -61.73 -12.13 27.50
N LYS A 2 -62.19 -12.17 26.23
CA LYS A 2 -62.32 -11.05 25.27
C LYS A 2 -61.05 -10.16 25.21
N THR A 3 -60.31 -10.12 24.10
CA THR A 3 -60.72 -9.46 22.85
C THR A 3 -60.25 -10.15 21.57
N THR A 4 -61.19 -10.30 20.64
CA THR A 4 -61.07 -10.76 19.25
C THR A 4 -60.46 -9.69 18.35
N GLY A 5 -59.66 -10.07 17.36
CA GLY A 5 -59.23 -9.21 16.26
C GLY A 5 -58.73 -10.01 15.07
N PHE A 6 -59.63 -10.30 14.13
CA PHE A 6 -59.39 -10.86 12.81
C PHE A 6 -58.35 -10.04 12.02
N ILE A 7 -57.39 -10.69 11.35
CA ILE A 7 -57.21 -10.59 9.89
C ILE A 7 -56.34 -11.76 9.43
N LEU A 8 -56.97 -12.56 8.59
CA LEU A 8 -56.46 -13.67 7.81
C LEU A 8 -55.62 -13.10 6.66
N SER A 9 -54.34 -13.45 6.56
CA SER A 9 -53.66 -13.54 5.27
C SER A 9 -52.52 -14.54 5.33
N LEU A 10 -52.91 -15.78 5.06
CA LEU A 10 -52.10 -16.85 4.53
C LEU A 10 -51.42 -16.38 3.23
N TYR A 11 -50.11 -16.22 3.25
CA TYR A 11 -49.30 -16.37 2.04
C TYR A 11 -48.10 -17.26 2.36
N LEU A 12 -48.31 -18.55 2.09
CA LEU A 12 -47.28 -19.54 1.86
C LEU A 12 -46.61 -19.20 0.51
N GLY A 13 -45.54 -18.41 0.55
CA GLY A 13 -44.71 -18.09 -0.61
C GLY A 13 -43.40 -18.85 -0.54
N LEU A 14 -43.38 -20.06 -1.10
CA LEU A 14 -42.17 -20.82 -1.37
C LEU A 14 -41.35 -20.06 -2.44
N GLY A 15 -40.46 -19.18 -2.00
CA GLY A 15 -39.43 -18.57 -2.83
C GLY A 15 -38.08 -19.11 -2.41
N LEU A 16 -37.50 -20.00 -3.23
CA LEU A 16 -36.08 -20.33 -3.20
C LEU A 16 -35.31 -19.02 -3.45
N LEU A 17 -35.00 -18.27 -2.40
CA LEU A 17 -34.07 -17.17 -2.49
C LEU A 17 -32.68 -17.78 -2.41
N SER A 18 -32.21 -18.28 -3.55
CA SER A 18 -30.80 -18.44 -3.83
C SER A 18 -30.15 -17.09 -3.55
N HIS A 19 -29.63 -16.90 -2.34
CA HIS A 19 -28.65 -15.87 -2.06
C HIS A 19 -27.39 -16.32 -2.79
N ALA A 20 -27.35 -16.08 -4.10
CA ALA A 20 -26.10 -15.90 -4.79
C ALA A 20 -25.45 -14.70 -4.10
N SER A 21 -24.65 -15.00 -3.07
CA SER A 21 -23.65 -14.04 -2.61
C SER A 21 -22.81 -13.80 -3.85
N ALA A 22 -23.01 -12.64 -4.48
CA ALA A 22 -22.03 -12.09 -5.38
C ALA A 22 -20.75 -12.06 -4.54
N GLN A 23 -19.90 -13.06 -4.76
CA GLN A 23 -18.54 -13.01 -4.28
C GLN A 23 -18.01 -11.76 -4.94
N ASP A 24 -17.79 -10.71 -4.14
CA ASP A 24 -17.02 -9.55 -4.55
C ASP A 24 -15.75 -10.12 -5.17
N ILE A 25 -15.68 -10.12 -6.50
CA ILE A 25 -14.47 -10.46 -7.21
C ILE A 25 -13.54 -9.33 -6.83
N ALA A 26 -12.64 -9.59 -5.88
CA ALA A 26 -11.55 -8.68 -5.57
C ALA A 26 -10.82 -8.44 -6.90
N VAL A 27 -11.04 -7.27 -7.48
CA VAL A 27 -10.36 -6.86 -8.69
C VAL A 27 -8.91 -6.65 -8.28
N GLU A 28 -8.07 -7.65 -8.55
CA GLU A 28 -6.63 -7.53 -8.35
C GLU A 28 -6.15 -6.24 -9.03
N PRO A 29 -5.53 -5.30 -8.30
CA PRO A 29 -5.14 -4.03 -8.86
C PRO A 29 -4.09 -4.28 -9.95
N THR A 30 -4.39 -3.81 -11.16
CA THR A 30 -3.45 -3.88 -12.29
C THR A 30 -2.14 -3.16 -11.94
N TYR A 31 -1.03 -3.60 -12.52
CA TYR A 31 0.28 -2.94 -12.34
C TYR A 31 0.22 -1.42 -12.58
N GLN A 32 -0.60 -0.98 -13.53
CA GLN A 32 -0.79 0.44 -13.82
C GLN A 32 -1.44 1.18 -12.64
N ASN A 33 -2.49 0.61 -12.05
CA ASN A 33 -3.16 1.20 -10.89
C ASN A 33 -2.23 1.26 -9.67
N GLN A 34 -1.40 0.23 -9.49
CA GLN A 34 -0.40 0.18 -8.43
C GLN A 34 0.67 1.28 -8.61
N ALA A 35 1.16 1.46 -9.84
CA ALA A 35 2.12 2.50 -10.17
C ALA A 35 1.56 3.90 -9.91
N VAL A 36 0.30 4.16 -10.28
CA VAL A 36 -0.37 5.44 -10.02
C VAL A 36 -0.47 5.74 -8.52
N GLN A 37 -0.87 4.75 -7.71
CA GLN A 37 -0.94 4.91 -6.25
C GLN A 37 0.42 5.21 -5.63
N ALA A 38 1.46 4.47 -6.03
CA ALA A 38 2.82 4.68 -5.55
C ALA A 38 3.37 6.06 -5.93
N GLN A 39 3.15 6.50 -7.17
CA GLN A 39 3.55 7.82 -7.65
C GLN A 39 2.84 8.95 -6.90
N HIS A 40 1.54 8.79 -6.65
CA HIS A 40 0.76 9.77 -5.89
C HIS A 40 1.27 9.90 -4.45
N LEU A 41 1.48 8.78 -3.75
CA LEU A 41 2.04 8.77 -2.40
C LEU A 41 3.43 9.43 -2.34
N LEU A 42 4.29 9.12 -3.32
CA LEU A 42 5.63 9.70 -3.42
C LEU A 42 5.57 11.22 -3.68
N ALA A 43 4.67 11.69 -4.55
CA ALA A 43 4.52 13.11 -4.82
C ALA A 43 4.15 13.90 -3.55
N GLN A 44 3.18 13.39 -2.78
CA GLN A 44 2.79 13.99 -1.50
C GLN A 44 3.94 14.04 -0.49
N ALA A 45 4.72 12.96 -0.40
CA ALA A 45 5.91 12.88 0.43
C ALA A 45 6.97 13.92 0.05
N VAL A 46 7.28 14.03 -1.24
CA VAL A 46 8.27 14.98 -1.76
C VAL A 46 7.82 16.42 -1.51
N ASP A 47 6.55 16.72 -1.77
CA ASP A 47 6.00 18.06 -1.54
C ASP A 47 6.04 18.43 -0.06
N ARG A 48 5.73 17.49 0.85
CA ARG A 48 5.86 17.72 2.28
C ARG A 48 7.30 17.99 2.69
N TYR A 49 8.24 17.18 2.21
CA TYR A 49 9.66 17.35 2.53
C TYR A 49 10.19 18.70 2.02
N ARG A 50 9.76 19.14 0.82
CA ARG A 50 10.11 20.48 0.29
C ARG A 50 9.61 21.62 1.16
N GLN A 51 8.46 21.46 1.83
CA GLN A 51 7.88 22.50 2.67
C GLN A 51 8.59 22.67 4.02
N VAL A 52 9.00 21.57 4.66
CA VAL A 52 9.47 21.60 6.06
C VAL A 52 10.83 20.94 6.29
N GLY A 53 11.44 20.39 5.25
CA GLY A 53 12.75 19.71 5.31
C GLY A 53 12.75 18.56 6.30
N ASP A 54 13.84 18.45 7.05
CA ASP A 54 14.10 17.37 8.01
C ASP A 54 13.02 17.25 9.11
N ASN A 55 12.25 18.32 9.37
CA ASN A 55 11.11 18.26 10.30
C ASN A 55 10.02 17.28 9.82
N ALA A 56 10.00 16.91 8.53
CA ALA A 56 9.09 15.92 8.00
C ALA A 56 9.51 14.47 8.32
N LEU A 57 10.75 14.19 8.72
CA LEU A 57 11.29 12.82 8.80
C LEU A 57 10.46 11.89 9.69
N ALA A 58 9.91 12.40 10.80
CA ALA A 58 9.02 11.63 11.66
C ALA A 58 7.72 11.17 10.94
N GLU A 59 7.23 11.96 9.97
CA GLU A 59 6.03 11.65 9.17
C GLU A 59 6.24 10.47 8.19
N PHE A 60 7.49 10.07 7.94
CA PHE A 60 7.86 8.90 7.14
C PHE A 60 8.03 7.62 8.00
N SER A 61 7.90 7.70 9.32
CA SER A 61 8.08 6.57 10.24
C SER A 61 6.78 5.80 10.50
N ARG A 62 6.79 4.78 11.37
CA ARG A 62 5.59 3.99 11.71
C ARG A 62 4.40 4.88 12.08
N GLN A 63 3.21 4.57 11.56
CA GLN A 63 1.98 5.38 11.70
C GLN A 63 2.06 6.78 11.07
N GLY A 64 3.11 7.05 10.29
CA GLY A 64 3.30 8.28 9.55
C GLY A 64 2.36 8.40 8.36
N LYS A 65 2.29 9.61 7.79
CA LYS A 65 1.33 9.98 6.74
C LYS A 65 1.64 9.34 5.38
N PHE A 66 2.85 8.83 5.19
CA PHE A 66 3.32 8.29 3.91
C PHE A 66 3.27 6.75 3.87
N ILE A 67 2.18 6.18 4.40
CA ILE A 67 1.86 4.76 4.39
C ILE A 67 0.44 4.60 3.86
N GLN A 68 0.25 3.83 2.80
CA GLN A 68 -1.05 3.54 2.20
C GLN A 68 -1.12 2.08 1.74
N GLY A 69 -1.81 1.24 2.51
CA GLY A 69 -1.84 -0.21 2.27
C GLY A 69 -0.43 -0.79 2.29
N GLU A 70 -0.04 -1.43 1.19
CA GLU A 70 1.30 -2.00 1.01
C GLU A 70 2.36 -0.96 0.59
N TYR A 71 1.96 0.26 0.22
CA TYR A 71 2.86 1.32 -0.21
C TYR A 71 3.36 2.14 0.97
N TYR A 72 4.66 2.42 0.99
CA TYR A 72 5.27 3.31 1.96
C TYR A 72 6.48 4.02 1.35
N VAL A 73 6.79 5.22 1.86
CA VAL A 73 7.99 5.98 1.47
C VAL A 73 9.04 5.86 2.57
N TYR A 74 10.29 5.66 2.17
CA TYR A 74 11.46 5.70 3.05
C TYR A 74 12.40 6.81 2.61
N VAL A 75 13.22 7.31 3.54
CA VAL A 75 14.17 8.39 3.29
C VAL A 75 15.58 7.87 3.54
N ILE A 76 16.48 8.11 2.58
CA ILE A 76 17.91 7.86 2.69
C ILE A 76 18.67 9.17 2.52
N ASP A 77 19.77 9.34 3.23
CA ASP A 77 20.69 10.45 2.98
C ASP A 77 21.59 10.17 1.75
N THR A 78 22.38 11.17 1.38
CA THR A 78 23.30 11.08 0.23
C THR A 78 24.47 10.11 0.46
N HIS A 79 24.70 9.67 1.69
CA HIS A 79 25.71 8.66 2.03
C HIS A 79 25.14 7.24 2.07
N GLY A 80 23.82 7.09 1.86
CA GLY A 80 23.11 5.81 1.88
C GLY A 80 22.57 5.41 3.25
N VAL A 81 22.59 6.30 4.25
CA VAL A 81 22.02 6.02 5.57
C VAL A 81 20.50 6.17 5.53
N MET A 82 19.77 5.15 5.96
CA MET A 82 18.32 5.25 6.09
C MET A 82 17.94 6.13 7.28
N LEU A 83 17.22 7.22 7.01
CA LEU A 83 16.82 8.20 8.01
C LEU A 83 15.43 7.91 8.59
N ALA A 84 14.50 7.43 7.77
CA ALA A 84 13.12 7.14 8.18
C ALA A 84 12.47 6.08 7.28
N SER A 85 11.59 5.27 7.86
CA SER A 85 10.76 4.31 7.12
C SER A 85 9.54 3.88 7.93
N GLY A 86 8.40 3.76 7.24
CA GLY A 86 7.13 3.31 7.81
C GLY A 86 6.87 1.81 7.66
N GLY A 87 7.62 1.14 6.79
CA GLY A 87 7.39 -0.26 6.40
C GLY A 87 8.39 -1.27 6.98
N PRO A 88 8.51 -2.48 6.39
CA PRO A 88 9.44 -3.52 6.81
C PRO A 88 10.91 -3.08 6.82
N SER A 89 11.26 -2.04 6.05
CA SER A 89 12.62 -1.48 6.03
C SER A 89 12.95 -0.63 7.26
N ALA A 90 12.02 -0.36 8.17
CA ALA A 90 12.27 0.36 9.42
C ALA A 90 13.40 -0.24 10.28
N GLN A 91 13.68 -1.53 10.14
CA GLN A 91 14.82 -2.20 10.79
C GLN A 91 16.21 -1.68 10.33
N TYR A 92 16.26 -0.96 9.21
CA TYR A 92 17.49 -0.41 8.64
C TYR A 92 17.71 1.07 8.99
N ILE A 93 16.79 1.71 9.73
CA ILE A 93 16.97 3.09 10.19
C ILE A 93 18.31 3.22 10.95
N GLY A 94 19.10 4.23 10.60
CA GLY A 94 20.45 4.49 11.11
C GLY A 94 21.55 3.64 10.47
N ARG A 95 21.23 2.73 9.54
CA ARG A 95 22.23 1.90 8.84
C ARG A 95 22.52 2.46 7.46
N ASN A 96 23.78 2.36 7.05
CA ASN A 96 24.16 2.55 5.66
C ASN A 96 23.72 1.34 4.84
N ILE A 97 22.85 1.57 3.87
CA ILE A 97 22.31 0.57 2.94
C ILE A 97 22.77 0.77 1.50
N ALA A 98 23.70 1.71 1.25
CA ALA A 98 24.34 1.82 -0.05
C ALA A 98 25.07 0.51 -0.36
N PRO A 99 25.02 0.04 -1.62
CA PRO A 99 25.85 -1.08 -2.02
C PRO A 99 27.32 -0.73 -1.73
N PRO A 100 28.14 -1.70 -1.27
CA PRO A 100 29.56 -1.46 -1.11
C PRO A 100 30.10 -0.94 -2.44
N ALA A 101 30.93 0.11 -2.38
CA ALA A 101 31.54 0.71 -3.56
C ALA A 101 32.16 -0.41 -4.39
N ARG A 102 31.51 -0.73 -5.51
CA ARG A 102 31.95 -1.80 -6.40
C ARG A 102 33.34 -1.39 -6.88
N SER A 103 34.36 -2.18 -6.56
CA SER A 103 35.64 -2.08 -7.25
C SER A 103 35.32 -2.22 -8.74
N ILE A 104 35.44 -1.11 -9.47
CA ILE A 104 35.24 -1.04 -10.91
C ILE A 104 36.34 -1.82 -11.60
N ILE A 105 36.25 -3.14 -11.56
CA ILE A 105 36.99 -4.04 -12.43
C ILE A 105 35.96 -4.81 -13.25
N GLY A 106 35.66 -4.26 -14.44
CA GLY A 106 34.96 -4.94 -15.54
C GLY A 106 33.61 -4.32 -15.96
N PRO A 107 33.37 -4.09 -17.27
CA PRO A 107 32.07 -3.68 -17.78
C PRO A 107 31.10 -4.87 -17.72
N GLY A 108 30.32 -4.95 -16.64
CA GLY A 108 29.26 -5.94 -16.46
C GLY A 108 27.96 -5.47 -17.10
N ILE A 109 27.73 -5.94 -18.31
CA ILE A 109 26.46 -5.92 -19.05
C ILE A 109 25.24 -6.17 -18.14
N TYR A 110 24.28 -5.25 -18.15
CA TYR A 110 22.89 -5.58 -17.80
C TYR A 110 22.38 -6.53 -18.89
N GLN A 111 22.37 -7.84 -18.60
CA GLN A 111 21.66 -8.80 -19.43
C GLN A 111 20.18 -8.73 -19.07
N HIS A 112 19.38 -8.19 -19.99
CA HIS A 112 17.94 -8.30 -19.96
C HIS A 112 17.58 -9.80 -20.07
N PRO A 113 16.80 -10.40 -19.15
CA PRO A 113 16.28 -11.73 -19.39
C PRO A 113 15.28 -11.66 -20.56
N GLU A 114 15.49 -12.49 -21.58
CA GLU A 114 14.53 -12.75 -22.65
C GLU A 114 13.31 -13.49 -22.07
N PRO A 115 12.06 -13.12 -22.44
CA PRO A 115 10.88 -13.86 -22.03
C PRO A 115 10.81 -15.19 -22.79
N THR A 116 10.51 -16.27 -22.06
CA THR A 116 10.30 -17.63 -22.59
C THR A 116 9.06 -17.73 -23.49
#